data_AF-A0A5J5JU78-F1
#
_entry.id   AF-A0A5J5JU78-F1
#
_cell.length_a   1.000
_cell.length_b   1.000
_cell.length_c   1.000
_cell.angle_alpha   90.00
_cell.angle_beta   90.00
_cell.angle_gamma   90.00
#
_symmetry.space_group_name_H-M   'P 1'
#
loop_
_entity.id
_entity.type
_entity.pdbx_description
1 polymer ?
#
loop_
_entity_poly.entity_id
_entity_poly.type
_entity_poly.pdbx_seq_one_letter_code
_entity_poly.pdbx_strand_id
1 'polypeptide(L)'
;MYAVTPAREAYDQEGGVVGGAAGGGLQGGAAGGGLRGVGGGVVRPVARGGLVAHVSDVPLDEFGEEPLRRHLEDLDWLEGVARAHHAVVEALAGAGPTAPVRLVTVYTGEGQVRDLLDRRHDDFAEILAHVAGRREWGVKAYLRRETAQPATTPPERSAASPARASAEPEGGGPGAAYLRRRKESLRGREDLWRAAAERAEELHAELGRLAVASRRHRPQDPRLSGRSESMLLNGAYLVDPAHEEEFTAVVAAHRDRFLDVEITGPWAPYSFTMIDLGTDRDGGVR
;
A
#
# COMPACT_ATOMS: atom_id res chain seq x y z
N MET A 1 -13.69 10.68 -10.52
CA MET A 1 -13.71 9.31 -11.09
C MET A 1 -13.11 8.35 -10.07
N TYR A 2 -13.64 7.13 -9.94
CA TYR A 2 -13.24 6.17 -8.90
C TYR A 2 -12.44 4.99 -9.46
N ALA A 3 -12.98 4.32 -10.47
CA ALA A 3 -12.35 3.17 -11.10
C ALA A 3 -12.92 2.93 -12.51
N VAL A 4 -12.24 2.07 -13.27
CA VAL A 4 -12.73 1.48 -14.52
C VAL A 4 -12.98 -0.02 -14.31
N THR A 5 -14.06 -0.55 -14.89
CA THR A 5 -14.37 -1.98 -14.92
C THR A 5 -14.71 -2.41 -16.35
N PRO A 6 -14.68 -3.71 -16.69
CA PRO A 6 -15.27 -4.19 -17.93
C PRO A 6 -16.78 -3.90 -17.98
N ALA A 7 -17.33 -3.71 -19.16
CA ALA A 7 -18.77 -3.78 -19.37
C ALA A 7 -19.22 -5.23 -19.23
N ARG A 8 -20.37 -5.46 -18.56
CA ARG A 8 -20.87 -6.81 -18.25
C ARG A 8 -21.07 -7.71 -19.48
N GLU A 9 -21.33 -7.14 -20.65
CA GLU A 9 -21.53 -7.90 -21.89
C GLU A 9 -20.25 -8.56 -22.42
N ALA A 10 -19.06 -8.09 -22.00
CA ALA A 10 -17.77 -8.61 -22.46
C ALA A 10 -17.21 -9.73 -21.57
N TYR A 11 -17.60 -9.80 -20.29
CA TYR A 11 -16.99 -10.73 -19.32
C TYR A 11 -17.59 -12.15 -19.37
N ASP A 12 -18.84 -12.29 -19.83
CA ASP A 12 -19.52 -13.58 -19.90
C ASP A 12 -19.15 -14.43 -21.13
N GLN A 13 -18.43 -13.88 -22.12
CA GLN A 13 -18.08 -14.61 -23.35
C GLN A 13 -16.74 -15.35 -23.30
N GLU A 14 -15.86 -15.06 -22.33
CA GLU A 14 -14.56 -15.71 -22.18
C GLU A 14 -14.38 -16.32 -20.77
N GLY A 15 -15.15 -17.37 -20.46
CA GLY A 15 -14.73 -18.42 -19.53
C GLY A 15 -14.48 -18.04 -18.06
N GLY A 16 -15.52 -17.63 -17.33
CA GLY A 16 -15.51 -17.59 -15.86
C GLY A 16 -16.37 -18.69 -15.24
N VAL A 17 -15.75 -19.64 -14.53
CA VAL A 17 -16.44 -20.68 -13.76
C VAL A 17 -17.33 -20.03 -12.69
N VAL A 18 -18.65 -20.07 -12.90
CA VAL A 18 -19.64 -19.68 -11.90
C VAL A 18 -19.68 -20.77 -10.83
N GLY A 19 -19.04 -20.51 -9.68
CA GLY A 19 -19.26 -21.25 -8.45
C GLY A 19 -20.71 -21.05 -7.97
N GLY A 20 -21.53 -22.09 -8.11
CA GLY A 20 -22.94 -22.04 -7.81
C GLY A 20 -23.26 -21.89 -6.31
N ALA A 21 -24.19 -20.99 -6.02
CA ALA A 21 -25.14 -21.12 -4.92
C ALA A 21 -26.52 -20.65 -5.41
N ALA A 22 -27.55 -21.37 -4.96
CA ALA A 22 -28.85 -21.50 -5.61
C ALA A 22 -29.73 -20.24 -5.65
N GLY A 23 -30.42 -20.06 -6.80
CA GLY A 23 -31.88 -20.02 -6.85
C GLY A 23 -32.59 -18.74 -6.41
N GLY A 24 -32.89 -17.87 -7.38
CA GLY A 24 -33.89 -16.81 -7.25
C GLY A 24 -33.83 -15.84 -8.43
N GLY A 25 -34.69 -16.06 -9.43
CA GLY A 25 -34.77 -15.19 -10.61
C GLY A 25 -35.11 -13.75 -10.22
N LEU A 26 -34.27 -12.81 -10.65
CA LEU A 26 -34.59 -11.39 -10.67
C LEU A 26 -34.21 -10.81 -12.03
N GLN A 27 -35.25 -10.26 -12.67
CA GLN A 27 -35.20 -9.41 -13.86
C GLN A 27 -34.26 -8.21 -13.67
N GLY A 28 -33.76 -7.72 -14.80
CA GLY A 28 -32.68 -6.76 -14.94
C GLY A 28 -32.75 -5.53 -14.03
N GLY A 29 -31.59 -5.20 -13.46
CA GLY A 29 -31.35 -3.99 -12.70
C GLY A 29 -29.85 -3.76 -12.60
N ALA A 30 -29.40 -2.57 -13.00
CA ALA A 30 -28.03 -2.11 -12.89
C ALA A 30 -27.49 -2.35 -11.46
N ALA A 31 -26.34 -2.99 -11.32
CA ALA A 31 -25.66 -3.12 -10.04
C ALA A 31 -24.99 -1.81 -9.56
N GLY A 32 -25.62 -0.66 -9.84
CA GLY A 32 -25.17 0.67 -9.42
C GLY A 32 -26.19 1.43 -8.55
N GLY A 33 -27.33 0.82 -8.22
CA GLY A 33 -28.36 1.48 -7.41
C GLY A 33 -27.96 1.61 -5.94
N GLY A 34 -27.17 2.62 -5.59
CA GLY A 34 -27.02 3.07 -4.19
C GLY A 34 -25.59 3.32 -3.70
N LEU A 35 -24.55 3.10 -4.51
CA LEU A 35 -23.19 3.44 -4.11
C LEU A 35 -23.05 4.96 -3.97
N ARG A 36 -22.56 5.39 -2.81
CA ARG A 36 -22.25 6.79 -2.53
C ARG A 36 -20.75 7.00 -2.52
N GLY A 37 -20.32 7.98 -3.27
CA GLY A 37 -18.92 8.40 -3.35
C GLY A 37 -18.61 9.57 -2.43
N VAL A 38 -17.53 10.27 -2.77
CA VAL A 38 -17.08 11.51 -2.14
C VAL A 38 -18.23 12.53 -2.11
N GLY A 39 -18.39 13.23 -0.98
CA GLY A 39 -19.49 14.18 -0.77
C GLY A 39 -20.88 13.53 -0.71
N GLY A 40 -20.97 12.20 -0.62
CA GLY A 40 -22.24 11.47 -0.63
C GLY A 40 -22.92 11.40 -2.00
N GLY A 41 -22.24 11.84 -3.07
CA GLY A 41 -22.75 11.83 -4.43
C GLY A 41 -23.03 10.42 -4.92
N VAL A 42 -24.09 10.27 -5.73
CA VAL A 42 -24.46 8.96 -6.30
C VAL A 42 -23.42 8.57 -7.35
N VAL A 43 -22.84 7.37 -7.20
CA VAL A 43 -21.92 6.82 -8.19
C VAL A 43 -22.72 6.32 -9.39
N ARG A 44 -22.37 6.80 -10.58
CA ARG A 44 -23.03 6.50 -11.85
C ARG A 44 -22.02 5.95 -12.87
N PRO A 45 -22.43 5.00 -13.71
CA PRO A 45 -21.58 4.46 -14.76
C PRO A 45 -21.51 5.38 -15.98
N VAL A 46 -20.34 5.48 -16.60
CA VAL A 46 -20.10 6.05 -17.92
C VAL A 46 -19.47 4.97 -18.79
N ALA A 47 -20.26 4.37 -19.68
CA ALA A 47 -19.82 3.28 -20.56
C ALA A 47 -19.25 3.80 -21.88
N ARG A 48 -18.17 3.18 -22.36
CA ARG A 48 -17.54 3.46 -23.66
C ARG A 48 -16.63 2.29 -24.05
N GLY A 49 -16.75 1.80 -25.29
CA GLY A 49 -15.83 0.81 -25.85
C GLY A 49 -15.68 -0.46 -25.00
N GLY A 50 -16.76 -1.03 -24.46
CA GLY A 50 -16.66 -2.23 -23.61
C GLY A 50 -16.08 -1.99 -22.21
N LEU A 51 -15.78 -0.74 -21.84
CA LEU A 51 -15.34 -0.32 -20.52
C LEU A 51 -16.42 0.53 -19.83
N VAL A 52 -16.37 0.57 -18.50
CA VAL A 52 -17.25 1.39 -17.66
C VAL A 52 -16.41 2.17 -16.66
N ALA A 53 -16.44 3.50 -16.74
CA ALA A 53 -15.92 4.37 -15.70
C ALA A 53 -17.00 4.63 -14.65
N HIS A 54 -16.64 4.51 -13.37
CA HIS A 54 -17.52 4.83 -12.25
C HIS A 54 -17.20 6.23 -11.73
N VAL A 55 -18.17 7.14 -11.77
CA VAL A 55 -17.99 8.57 -11.46
C VAL A 55 -19.11 9.08 -10.56
N SER A 56 -18.88 10.19 -9.88
CA SER A 56 -19.93 10.99 -9.23
C SER A 56 -19.61 12.45 -9.45
N ASP A 57 -20.64 13.29 -9.42
CA ASP A 57 -20.47 14.73 -9.52
C ASP A 57 -19.96 15.28 -8.17
N VAL A 58 -19.10 16.29 -8.24
CA VAL A 58 -18.50 16.97 -7.08
C VAL A 58 -18.58 18.49 -7.28
N PRO A 59 -18.74 19.27 -6.20
CA PRO A 59 -18.93 20.71 -6.33
C PRO A 59 -17.61 21.43 -6.65
N LEU A 60 -17.64 22.36 -7.61
CA LEU A 60 -16.43 23.01 -8.15
C LEU A 60 -15.75 23.97 -7.16
N ASP A 61 -16.50 24.50 -6.21
CA ASP A 61 -15.97 25.32 -5.12
C ASP A 61 -15.15 24.51 -4.10
N GLU A 62 -15.28 23.19 -4.07
CA GLU A 62 -14.44 22.30 -3.26
C GLU A 62 -13.37 21.54 -4.06
N PHE A 63 -13.73 21.12 -5.29
CA PHE A 63 -12.91 20.23 -6.13
C PHE A 63 -12.37 20.91 -7.41
N GLY A 64 -12.60 22.21 -7.58
CA GLY A 64 -11.92 23.02 -8.60
C GLY A 64 -10.43 23.16 -8.28
N GLU A 65 -9.62 23.58 -9.25
CA GLU A 65 -8.16 23.48 -9.18
C GLU A 65 -7.56 24.15 -7.94
N GLU A 66 -7.94 25.40 -7.69
CA GLU A 66 -7.40 26.13 -6.55
C GLU A 66 -7.97 25.66 -5.20
N PRO A 67 -9.29 25.49 -5.01
CA PRO A 67 -9.82 24.90 -3.77
C PRO A 67 -9.23 23.54 -3.46
N LEU A 68 -9.12 22.69 -4.48
CA LEU A 68 -8.60 21.34 -4.31
C LEU A 68 -7.16 21.34 -3.81
N ARG A 69 -6.30 22.20 -4.39
CA ARG A 69 -4.92 22.36 -3.94
C ARG A 69 -4.84 22.74 -2.46
N ARG A 70 -5.76 23.59 -1.97
CA ARG A 70 -5.82 23.99 -0.56
C ARG A 70 -6.32 22.83 0.32
N HIS A 71 -7.37 22.14 -0.10
CA HIS A 71 -7.93 21.01 0.64
C HIS A 71 -6.99 19.80 0.70
N LEU A 72 -6.08 19.62 -0.27
CA LEU A 72 -5.05 18.58 -0.21
C LEU A 72 -4.05 18.78 0.95
N GLU A 73 -3.97 19.98 1.53
CA GLU A 73 -3.18 20.27 2.73
C GLU A 73 -3.97 19.99 4.04
N ASP A 74 -5.29 19.80 3.93
CA ASP A 74 -6.18 19.43 5.03
C ASP A 74 -6.26 17.89 5.14
N LEU A 75 -5.60 17.35 6.17
CA LEU A 75 -5.52 15.90 6.38
C LEU A 75 -6.87 15.27 6.72
N ASP A 76 -7.74 15.96 7.46
CA ASP A 76 -9.04 15.41 7.86
C ASP A 76 -9.98 15.35 6.66
N TRP A 77 -9.97 16.40 5.83
CA TRP A 77 -10.69 16.41 4.56
C TRP A 77 -10.17 15.31 3.63
N LEU A 78 -8.84 15.20 3.47
CA LEU A 78 -8.23 14.20 2.61
C LEU A 78 -8.52 12.77 3.08
N GLU A 79 -8.54 12.52 4.39
CA GLU A 79 -8.92 11.23 4.96
C GLU A 79 -10.37 10.88 4.61
N GLY A 80 -11.29 11.84 4.76
CA GLY A 80 -12.70 11.66 4.40
C GLY A 80 -12.88 11.31 2.92
N VAL A 81 -12.19 12.03 2.02
CA VAL A 81 -12.19 11.79 0.58
C VAL A 81 -11.58 10.42 0.24
N ALA A 82 -10.44 10.08 0.84
CA ALA A 82 -9.78 8.79 0.65
C ALA A 82 -10.67 7.62 1.08
N ARG A 83 -11.33 7.73 2.24
CA ARG A 83 -12.23 6.71 2.77
C ARG A 83 -13.44 6.49 1.86
N ALA A 84 -14.07 7.57 1.40
CA ALA A 84 -15.22 7.48 0.50
C ALA A 84 -14.83 6.88 -0.85
N HIS A 85 -13.69 7.30 -1.41
CA HIS A 85 -13.15 6.71 -2.64
C HIS A 85 -12.84 5.22 -2.46
N HIS A 86 -12.19 4.85 -1.38
CA HIS A 86 -11.84 3.46 -1.08
C HIS A 86 -13.09 2.57 -0.96
N ALA A 87 -14.14 3.04 -0.28
CA ALA A 87 -15.39 2.28 -0.15
C ALA A 87 -16.04 1.95 -1.49
N VAL A 88 -16.03 2.90 -2.45
CA VAL A 88 -16.54 2.67 -3.81
C VAL A 88 -15.69 1.64 -4.54
N VAL A 89 -14.37 1.78 -4.48
CA VAL A 89 -13.43 0.88 -5.17
C VAL A 89 -13.52 -0.55 -4.63
N GLU A 90 -13.58 -0.74 -3.31
CA GLU A 90 -13.75 -2.05 -2.68
C GLU A 90 -15.08 -2.71 -3.08
N ALA A 91 -16.18 -1.94 -3.10
CA ALA A 91 -17.47 -2.47 -3.55
C ALA A 91 -17.44 -2.95 -5.01
N LEU A 92 -16.72 -2.23 -5.89
CA LEU A 92 -16.55 -2.61 -7.29
C LEU A 92 -15.63 -3.84 -7.43
N ALA A 93 -14.50 -3.86 -6.72
CA ALA A 93 -13.55 -4.96 -6.74
C ALA A 93 -14.15 -6.27 -6.21
N GLY A 94 -15.08 -6.18 -5.24
CA GLY A 94 -15.87 -7.32 -4.76
C GLY A 94 -16.85 -7.89 -5.80
N ALA A 95 -17.19 -7.13 -6.84
CA ALA A 95 -18.12 -7.54 -7.89
C ALA A 95 -17.42 -8.00 -9.19
N GLY A 96 -16.15 -7.68 -9.40
CA GLY A 96 -15.39 -8.07 -10.59
C GLY A 96 -14.08 -7.30 -10.78
N PRO A 97 -13.35 -7.54 -11.89
CA PRO A 97 -12.10 -6.86 -12.17
C PRO A 97 -12.29 -5.34 -12.17
N THR A 98 -11.44 -4.67 -11.40
CA THR A 98 -11.56 -3.23 -11.14
C THR A 98 -10.18 -2.61 -11.22
N ALA A 99 -10.07 -1.54 -12.00
CA ALA A 99 -8.89 -0.70 -12.10
C ALA A 99 -9.11 0.62 -11.34
N PRO A 100 -8.73 0.71 -10.05
CA PRO A 100 -8.76 1.97 -9.32
C PRO A 100 -7.96 3.05 -10.04
N VAL A 101 -8.52 4.26 -10.13
CA VAL A 101 -7.76 5.44 -10.56
C VAL A 101 -7.16 6.15 -9.35
N ARG A 102 -6.22 7.07 -9.58
CA ARG A 102 -5.63 7.87 -8.49
C ARG A 102 -6.73 8.65 -7.76
N LEU A 103 -6.56 8.77 -6.44
CA LEU A 103 -7.40 9.64 -5.62
C LEU A 103 -7.42 11.05 -6.23
N VAL A 104 -8.57 11.70 -6.17
CA VAL A 104 -8.75 13.07 -6.68
C VAL A 104 -8.57 13.19 -8.21
N THR A 105 -8.91 12.14 -8.97
CA THR A 105 -9.03 12.27 -10.43
C THR A 105 -10.37 12.93 -10.80
N VAL A 106 -10.33 14.24 -11.07
CA VAL A 106 -11.51 15.08 -11.40
C VAL A 106 -11.53 15.45 -12.89
N TYR A 107 -12.70 15.34 -13.51
CA TYR A 107 -12.95 15.76 -14.89
C TYR A 107 -14.09 16.78 -14.91
N THR A 108 -14.04 17.70 -15.87
CA THR A 108 -15.05 18.76 -16.01
C THR A 108 -16.38 18.26 -16.56
N GLY A 109 -16.41 17.05 -17.14
CA GLY A 109 -17.63 16.41 -17.61
C GLY A 109 -17.40 15.00 -18.17
N GLU A 110 -18.50 14.31 -18.48
CA GLU A 110 -18.45 12.94 -18.98
C GLU A 110 -17.77 12.79 -20.35
N GLY A 111 -17.76 13.83 -21.18
CA GLY A 111 -17.10 13.80 -22.48
C GLY A 111 -15.61 13.44 -22.34
N GLN A 112 -14.91 14.12 -21.43
CA GLN A 112 -13.51 13.85 -21.12
C GLN A 112 -13.29 12.44 -20.58
N VAL A 113 -14.25 11.91 -19.81
CA VAL A 113 -14.20 10.52 -19.31
C VAL A 113 -14.34 9.53 -20.46
N ARG A 114 -15.25 9.76 -21.42
CA ARG A 114 -15.38 8.90 -22.61
C ARG A 114 -14.13 8.97 -23.48
N ASP A 115 -13.58 10.17 -23.70
CA ASP A 115 -12.36 10.32 -24.49
C ASP A 115 -11.15 9.65 -23.82
N LEU A 116 -11.08 9.68 -22.48
CA LEU A 116 -10.07 8.93 -21.71
C LEU A 116 -10.21 7.42 -21.97
N LEU A 117 -11.43 6.89 -21.87
CA LEU A 117 -11.70 5.47 -22.08
C LEU A 117 -11.35 5.03 -23.51
N ASP A 118 -11.62 5.86 -24.52
CA ASP A 118 -11.22 5.58 -25.90
C ASP A 118 -9.69 5.59 -26.06
N ARG A 119 -9.02 6.64 -25.55
CA ARG A 119 -7.56 6.80 -25.73
C ARG A 119 -6.74 5.75 -24.99
N ARG A 120 -7.22 5.30 -23.82
CA ARG A 120 -6.51 4.35 -22.96
C ARG A 120 -7.21 2.98 -22.93
N HIS A 121 -8.03 2.68 -23.94
CA HIS A 121 -8.83 1.46 -24.00
C HIS A 121 -7.96 0.21 -23.78
N ASP A 122 -6.92 0.05 -24.59
CA ASP A 122 -6.09 -1.16 -24.57
C ASP A 122 -5.31 -1.29 -23.25
N ASP A 123 -4.82 -0.17 -22.71
CA ASP A 123 -4.16 -0.15 -21.39
C ASP A 123 -5.12 -0.61 -20.28
N PHE A 124 -6.38 -0.14 -20.30
CA PHE A 124 -7.39 -0.57 -19.34
C PHE A 124 -7.78 -2.03 -19.54
N ALA A 125 -7.91 -2.50 -20.79
CA ALA A 125 -8.23 -3.89 -21.07
C ALA A 125 -7.12 -4.82 -20.56
N GLU A 126 -5.86 -4.50 -20.84
CA GLU A 126 -4.70 -5.27 -20.37
C GLU A 126 -4.63 -5.29 -18.85
N ILE A 127 -4.78 -4.14 -18.19
CA ILE A 127 -4.68 -4.07 -16.73
C ILE A 127 -5.83 -4.79 -16.04
N LEU A 128 -7.04 -4.72 -16.59
CA LEU A 128 -8.21 -5.42 -16.06
C LEU A 128 -8.06 -6.93 -16.20
N ALA A 129 -7.54 -7.42 -17.34
CA ALA A 129 -7.19 -8.82 -17.50
C ALA A 129 -6.07 -9.24 -16.54
N HIS A 130 -5.08 -8.37 -16.30
CA HIS A 130 -3.99 -8.63 -15.37
C HIS A 130 -4.44 -8.69 -13.91
N VAL A 131 -5.52 -8.04 -13.51
CA VAL A 131 -6.00 -8.06 -12.12
C VAL A 131 -7.25 -8.92 -11.90
N ALA A 132 -7.78 -9.51 -12.96
CA ALA A 132 -9.00 -10.31 -12.91
C ALA A 132 -8.88 -11.47 -11.90
N GLY A 133 -9.80 -11.49 -10.93
CA GLY A 133 -9.86 -12.52 -9.88
C GLY A 133 -8.72 -12.49 -8.86
N ARG A 134 -7.79 -11.53 -8.95
CA ARG A 134 -6.59 -11.43 -8.09
C ARG A 134 -6.77 -10.38 -7.01
N ARG A 135 -6.02 -10.53 -5.92
CA ARG A 135 -6.07 -9.61 -4.78
C ARG A 135 -4.69 -9.06 -4.43
N GLU A 136 -4.65 -7.81 -3.99
CA GLU A 136 -3.41 -7.18 -3.56
C GLU A 136 -3.18 -7.38 -2.05
N TRP A 137 -1.96 -7.77 -1.70
CA TRP A 137 -1.48 -7.90 -0.34
C TRP A 137 -0.31 -6.95 -0.11
N GLY A 138 -0.37 -6.17 0.98
CA GLY A 138 0.71 -5.33 1.45
C GLY A 138 1.54 -6.05 2.51
N VAL A 139 2.87 -6.03 2.39
CA VAL A 139 3.78 -6.58 3.41
C VAL A 139 4.82 -5.53 3.78
N LYS A 140 4.92 -5.23 5.08
CA LYS A 140 5.94 -4.34 5.63
C LYS A 140 6.79 -5.10 6.63
N ALA A 141 8.11 -4.97 6.52
CA ALA A 141 9.03 -5.58 7.48
C ALA A 141 9.90 -4.52 8.14
N TYR A 142 10.12 -4.64 9.44
CA TYR A 142 10.84 -3.69 10.28
C TYR A 142 11.86 -4.42 11.15
N LEU A 143 12.98 -3.76 11.44
CA LEU A 143 13.92 -4.23 12.45
C LEU A 143 13.27 -4.16 13.84
N ARG A 144 13.18 -5.29 14.55
CA ARG A 144 12.52 -5.37 15.87
C ARG A 144 13.28 -4.56 16.94
N ARG A 145 12.58 -3.65 17.62
CA ARG A 145 13.11 -2.70 18.63
C ARG A 145 13.93 -3.35 19.76
N GLU A 146 13.51 -4.51 20.28
CA GLU A 146 14.22 -5.20 21.36
C GLU A 146 15.62 -5.68 20.97
N THR A 147 15.86 -5.95 19.68
CA THR A 147 17.20 -6.33 19.20
C THR A 147 18.11 -5.13 18.97
N ALA A 148 17.55 -3.92 18.82
CA ALA A 148 18.30 -2.73 18.48
C ALA A 148 18.87 -1.95 19.69
N GLN A 149 18.48 -2.29 20.92
CA GLN A 149 19.00 -1.64 22.14
C GLN A 149 20.15 -2.44 22.77
N PRO A 150 21.40 -1.94 22.78
CA PRO A 150 22.38 -2.38 23.75
C PRO A 150 21.99 -1.85 25.14
N ALA A 151 21.98 -2.73 26.14
CA ALA A 151 21.69 -2.39 27.53
C ALA A 151 22.62 -1.27 28.04
N THR A 152 22.14 -0.03 28.05
CA THR A 152 22.77 1.06 28.79
C THR A 152 22.08 1.16 30.15
N THR A 153 22.42 0.25 31.06
CA THR A 153 22.14 0.43 32.49
C THR A 153 23.37 1.07 33.11
N PRO A 154 23.33 2.33 33.58
CA PRO A 154 24.40 2.87 34.42
C PRO A 154 24.35 2.13 35.76
N PRO A 155 25.47 1.62 36.30
CA PRO A 155 25.45 1.07 37.64
C PRO A 155 25.15 2.19 38.64
N GLU A 156 24.20 1.90 39.54
CA GLU A 156 23.85 2.73 40.68
C GLU A 156 25.11 3.12 41.45
N ARG A 157 25.26 4.43 41.72
CA ARG A 157 26.32 4.92 42.60
C ARG A 157 25.96 4.53 44.03
N SER A 158 26.49 3.40 44.48
CA SER A 158 26.60 3.10 45.91
C SER A 158 28.01 3.45 46.40
N ALA A 159 28.05 4.02 47.60
CA ALA A 159 29.14 4.81 48.16
C ALA A 159 30.41 4.02 48.52
N ALA A 160 31.58 4.70 48.42
CA ALA A 160 32.63 4.81 49.45
C ALA A 160 34.02 5.08 48.80
N SER A 161 34.71 6.12 49.28
CA SER A 161 36.13 6.39 48.99
C SER A 161 37.04 5.22 49.39
N PRO A 162 38.24 5.10 48.79
CA PRO A 162 39.41 5.52 49.58
C PRO A 162 40.53 6.21 48.77
N ALA A 163 41.55 6.58 49.56
CA ALA A 163 42.72 7.40 49.31
C ALA A 163 43.60 7.10 48.09
N ARG A 164 44.44 8.11 47.81
CA ARG A 164 45.56 8.18 46.85
C ARG A 164 46.47 6.95 46.86
N ALA A 165 46.80 6.42 45.69
CA ALA A 165 48.14 5.93 45.34
C ALA A 165 48.24 5.71 43.82
N SER A 166 49.23 6.37 43.23
CA SER A 166 49.67 6.30 41.84
C SER A 166 50.29 4.95 41.47
N ALA A 167 49.81 4.33 40.39
CA ALA A 167 50.55 3.41 39.53
C ALA A 167 49.81 3.23 38.19
N GLU A 168 50.32 3.85 37.14
CA GLU A 168 50.23 3.33 35.77
C GLU A 168 51.53 2.53 35.50
N PRO A 169 51.64 1.67 34.46
CA PRO A 169 50.79 1.58 33.26
C PRO A 169 50.42 0.13 32.84
N GLU A 170 49.34 -0.01 32.06
CA GLU A 170 49.24 -0.86 30.84
C GLU A 170 47.75 -1.03 30.45
N GLY A 171 47.37 -0.58 29.25
CA GLY A 171 46.08 -0.95 28.65
C GLY A 171 44.99 0.12 28.53
N GLY A 172 45.32 1.32 28.02
CA GLY A 172 44.35 2.25 27.40
C GLY A 172 43.38 2.96 28.36
N GLY A 173 43.58 4.26 28.55
CA GLY A 173 42.78 5.09 29.45
C GLY A 173 41.26 5.10 29.18
N PRO A 174 40.46 5.72 30.07
CA PRO A 174 38.99 5.70 30.05
C PRO A 174 38.35 6.08 28.69
N GLY A 175 39.00 6.96 27.93
CA GLY A 175 38.61 7.34 26.57
C GLY A 175 38.78 6.22 25.53
N ALA A 176 39.87 5.45 25.60
CA ALA A 176 40.09 4.31 24.70
C ALA A 176 39.09 3.17 24.98
N ALA A 177 38.75 2.94 26.25
CA ALA A 177 37.71 1.99 26.63
C ALA A 177 36.31 2.44 26.17
N TYR A 178 36.00 3.73 26.27
CA TYR A 178 34.75 4.31 25.73
C TYR A 178 34.66 4.19 24.20
N LEU A 179 35.72 4.56 23.48
CA LEU A 179 35.77 4.45 22.01
C LEU A 179 35.66 3.00 21.52
N ARG A 180 36.29 2.05 22.23
CA ARG A 180 36.19 0.62 21.94
C ARG A 180 34.77 0.09 22.13
N ARG A 181 34.13 0.38 23.28
CA ARG A 181 32.71 0.04 23.51
C ARG A 181 31.78 0.68 22.46
N ARG A 182 32.05 1.92 22.07
CA ARG A 182 31.27 2.62 21.03
C ARG A 182 31.45 1.95 19.66
N LYS A 183 32.66 1.53 19.30
CA LYS A 183 32.95 0.82 18.04
C LYS A 183 32.32 -0.58 18.01
N GLU A 184 32.37 -1.32 19.10
CA GLU A 184 31.74 -2.64 19.25
C GLU A 184 30.20 -2.53 19.17
N SER A 185 29.61 -1.53 19.83
CA SER A 185 28.17 -1.25 19.74
C SER A 185 27.73 -0.87 18.33
N LEU A 186 28.51 -0.06 17.60
CA LEU A 186 28.20 0.29 16.21
C LEU A 186 28.27 -0.93 15.29
N ARG A 187 29.30 -1.76 15.43
CA ARG A 187 29.45 -3.02 14.66
C ARG A 187 28.30 -3.98 14.93
N GLY A 188 27.94 -4.19 16.20
CA GLY A 188 26.81 -5.05 16.56
C GLY A 188 25.51 -4.57 15.93
N ARG A 189 25.27 -3.26 15.87
CA ARG A 189 24.09 -2.69 15.21
C ARG A 189 24.11 -2.86 13.69
N GLU A 190 25.28 -2.71 13.07
CA GLU A 190 25.45 -2.95 11.63
C GLU A 190 25.23 -4.42 11.27
N ASP A 191 25.76 -5.35 12.06
CA ASP A 191 25.59 -6.80 11.84
C ASP A 191 24.13 -7.23 12.03
N LEU A 192 23.43 -6.69 13.04
CA LEU A 192 22.00 -6.89 13.24
C LEU A 192 21.17 -6.36 12.06
N TRP A 193 21.49 -5.16 11.60
CA TRP A 193 20.79 -4.58 10.44
C TRP A 193 21.02 -5.41 9.18
N ARG A 194 22.26 -5.86 8.93
CA ARG A 194 22.59 -6.71 7.78
C ARG A 194 21.82 -8.03 7.83
N ALA A 195 21.82 -8.71 8.97
CA ALA A 195 21.08 -9.96 9.14
C ALA A 195 19.58 -9.77 8.93
N ALA A 196 18.98 -8.71 9.47
CA ALA A 196 17.56 -8.43 9.28
C ALA A 196 17.23 -8.05 7.82
N ALA A 197 18.12 -7.30 7.15
CA ALA A 197 17.97 -6.96 5.74
C ALA A 197 18.02 -8.22 4.84
N GLU A 198 18.95 -9.13 5.09
CA GLU A 198 19.02 -10.43 4.39
C GLU A 198 17.71 -11.23 4.56
N ARG A 199 17.13 -11.26 5.77
CA ARG A 199 15.82 -11.89 6.01
C ARG A 199 14.66 -11.21 5.29
N ALA A 200 14.68 -9.87 5.22
CA ALA A 200 13.66 -9.13 4.47
C ALA A 200 13.76 -9.39 2.95
N GLU A 201 14.98 -9.57 2.43
CA GLU A 201 15.22 -9.96 1.04
C GLU A 201 14.76 -11.41 0.76
N GLU A 202 15.07 -12.36 1.65
CA GLU A 202 14.54 -13.73 1.60
C GLU A 202 13.02 -13.72 1.53
N LEU A 203 12.36 -13.06 2.49
CA LEU A 203 10.91 -12.91 2.54
C LEU A 203 10.35 -12.36 1.22
N HIS A 204 10.93 -11.28 0.69
CA HIS A 204 10.47 -10.70 -0.58
C HIS A 204 10.59 -11.67 -1.75
N ALA A 205 11.70 -12.41 -1.82
CA ALA A 205 11.91 -13.40 -2.88
C ALA A 205 10.93 -14.57 -2.77
N GLU A 206 10.58 -15.02 -1.57
CA GLU A 206 9.58 -16.08 -1.37
C GLU A 206 8.18 -15.63 -1.77
N LEU A 207 7.75 -14.47 -1.27
CA LEU A 207 6.45 -13.89 -1.62
C LEU A 207 6.35 -13.59 -3.12
N GLY A 208 7.45 -13.16 -3.74
CA GLY A 208 7.52 -12.92 -5.18
C GLY A 208 7.32 -14.18 -6.04
N ARG A 209 7.59 -15.38 -5.51
CA ARG A 209 7.31 -16.64 -6.23
C ARG A 209 5.83 -17.04 -6.17
N LEU A 210 5.11 -16.62 -5.12
CA LEU A 210 3.69 -16.90 -4.94
C LEU A 210 2.79 -15.83 -5.58
N ALA A 211 3.34 -14.65 -5.84
CA ALA A 211 2.63 -13.54 -6.46
C ALA A 211 2.77 -13.55 -7.99
N VAL A 212 1.69 -13.21 -8.68
CA VAL A 212 1.69 -12.99 -10.14
C VAL A 212 2.52 -11.75 -10.49
N ALA A 213 2.52 -10.75 -9.61
CA ALA A 213 3.34 -9.56 -9.73
C ALA A 213 3.72 -9.03 -8.35
N SER A 214 4.86 -8.36 -8.25
CA SER A 214 5.29 -7.69 -7.02
C SER A 214 5.83 -6.29 -7.31
N ARG A 215 5.68 -5.39 -6.35
CA ARG A 215 6.24 -4.03 -6.39
C ARG A 215 6.89 -3.71 -5.05
N ARG A 216 8.06 -3.08 -5.11
CA ARG A 216 8.73 -2.51 -3.94
C ARG A 216 8.47 -1.02 -3.89
N HIS A 217 7.85 -0.58 -2.80
CA HIS A 217 7.66 0.82 -2.50
C HIS A 217 8.87 1.34 -1.72
N ARG A 218 9.11 2.65 -1.79
CA ARG A 218 10.15 3.27 -0.96
C ARG A 218 9.80 3.03 0.52
N PRO A 219 10.80 2.73 1.37
CA PRO A 219 10.58 2.66 2.82
C PRO A 219 9.95 3.99 3.29
N GLN A 220 8.84 3.91 4.03
CA GLN A 220 8.15 5.10 4.53
C GLN A 220 9.05 5.87 5.51
N ASP A 221 9.05 7.20 5.43
CA ASP A 221 9.84 8.04 6.34
C ASP A 221 9.37 7.78 7.79
N PRO A 222 10.29 7.46 8.73
CA PRO A 222 9.97 7.23 10.14
C PRO A 222 9.14 8.34 10.80
N ARG A 223 9.22 9.57 10.28
CA ARG A 223 8.45 10.73 10.76
C ARG A 223 6.94 10.65 10.46
N LEU A 224 6.53 9.89 9.44
CA LEU A 224 5.13 9.73 9.03
C LEU A 224 4.48 8.46 9.61
N SER A 225 5.27 7.46 10.00
CA SER A 225 4.75 6.19 10.55
C SER A 225 4.61 6.18 12.07
N GLY A 226 5.12 7.21 12.77
CA GLY A 226 5.19 7.26 14.24
C GLY A 226 6.12 6.19 14.84
N ARG A 227 6.84 5.43 14.00
CA ARG A 227 7.70 4.31 14.36
C ARG A 227 9.17 4.71 14.22
N SER A 228 9.95 4.52 15.27
CA SER A 228 11.41 4.76 15.27
C SER A 228 12.19 3.59 14.64
N GLU A 229 11.49 2.53 14.23
CA GLU A 229 12.05 1.32 13.64
C GLU A 229 12.45 1.53 12.17
N SER A 230 13.62 1.01 11.78
CA SER A 230 14.05 1.01 10.39
C SER A 230 13.24 0.00 9.57
N MET A 231 12.45 0.51 8.62
CA MET A 231 11.72 -0.32 7.65
C MET A 231 12.69 -0.92 6.65
N LEU A 232 12.62 -2.24 6.49
CA LEU A 232 13.48 -3.05 5.62
C LEU A 232 12.74 -3.50 4.35
N LEU A 233 11.41 -3.67 4.43
CA LEU A 233 10.56 -4.02 3.30
C LEU A 233 9.27 -3.21 3.33
N ASN A 234 8.85 -2.73 2.15
CA ASN A 234 7.53 -2.19 1.89
C ASN A 234 7.10 -2.72 0.51
N GLY A 235 6.43 -3.87 0.49
CA GLY A 235 6.07 -4.58 -0.72
C GLY A 235 4.57 -4.63 -0.94
N ALA A 236 4.15 -4.60 -2.20
CA ALA A 236 2.82 -4.96 -2.65
C ALA A 236 2.91 -6.19 -3.56
N TYR A 237 1.96 -7.12 -3.43
CA TYR A 237 1.95 -8.40 -4.12
C TYR A 237 0.57 -8.69 -4.66
N LEU A 238 0.47 -9.00 -5.95
CA LEU A 238 -0.78 -9.42 -6.60
C LEU A 238 -0.84 -10.94 -6.57
N VAL A 239 -1.80 -11.50 -5.85
CA VAL A 239 -1.85 -12.94 -5.54
C VAL A 239 -3.13 -13.54 -6.10
N ASP A 240 -3.00 -14.71 -6.74
CA ASP A 240 -4.16 -15.51 -7.14
C ASP A 240 -4.82 -16.13 -5.89
N PRO A 241 -6.16 -16.22 -5.81
CA PRO A 241 -6.86 -16.73 -4.61
C PRO A 241 -6.38 -18.11 -4.14
N ALA A 242 -5.90 -18.95 -5.06
CA ALA A 242 -5.39 -20.28 -4.76
C ALA A 242 -4.09 -20.28 -3.92
N HIS A 243 -3.31 -19.19 -3.93
CA HIS A 243 -2.04 -19.10 -3.22
C HIS A 243 -2.11 -18.22 -1.96
N GLU A 244 -3.29 -17.68 -1.59
CA GLU A 244 -3.38 -16.74 -0.47
C GLU A 244 -3.09 -17.36 0.89
N GLU A 245 -3.57 -18.59 1.13
CA GLU A 245 -3.28 -19.30 2.38
C GLU A 245 -1.77 -19.55 2.52
N GLU A 246 -1.12 -19.99 1.44
CA GLU A 246 0.33 -20.20 1.41
C GLU A 246 1.09 -18.86 1.58
N PHE A 247 0.65 -17.80 0.90
CA PHE A 247 1.24 -16.47 0.99
C PHE A 247 1.22 -15.93 2.43
N THR A 248 0.07 -16.02 3.10
CA THR A 248 -0.07 -15.57 4.49
C THR A 248 0.74 -16.44 5.46
N ALA A 249 0.86 -17.75 5.20
CA ALA A 249 1.70 -18.66 5.97
C ALA A 249 3.19 -18.34 5.84
N VAL A 250 3.69 -18.02 4.64
CA VAL A 250 5.08 -17.57 4.42
C VAL A 250 5.37 -16.29 5.21
N VAL A 251 4.45 -15.31 5.21
CA VAL A 251 4.62 -14.10 6.02
C VAL A 251 4.69 -14.42 7.51
N ALA A 252 3.83 -15.31 8.01
CA ALA A 252 3.85 -15.71 9.41
C ALA A 252 5.16 -16.42 9.81
N ALA A 253 5.72 -17.24 8.92
CA ALA A 253 6.97 -17.98 9.16
C ALA A 253 8.22 -17.08 9.25
N HIS A 254 8.20 -15.90 8.63
CA HIS A 254 9.31 -14.94 8.66
C HIS A 254 9.28 -13.98 9.85
N ARG A 255 8.24 -14.02 10.68
CA ARG A 255 8.21 -13.26 11.94
C ARG A 255 9.14 -13.94 12.94
N ASP A 256 10.22 -13.26 13.31
CA ASP A 256 11.21 -13.81 14.23
C ASP A 256 11.70 -12.75 15.25
N ARG A 257 12.82 -13.04 15.93
CA ARG A 257 13.38 -12.12 16.92
C ARG A 257 14.00 -10.86 16.31
N PHE A 258 14.35 -10.85 15.03
CA PHE A 258 15.00 -9.74 14.33
C PHE A 258 14.02 -8.94 13.46
N LEU A 259 12.99 -9.61 12.91
CA LEU A 259 12.06 -9.05 11.95
C LEU A 259 10.63 -9.00 12.49
N ASP A 260 10.07 -7.79 12.60
CA ASP A 260 8.63 -7.57 12.77
C ASP A 260 7.99 -7.43 11.39
N VAL A 261 6.97 -8.23 11.09
CA VAL A 261 6.34 -8.28 9.75
C VAL A 261 4.84 -8.02 9.85
N GLU A 262 4.39 -6.95 9.23
CA GLU A 262 2.99 -6.57 9.09
C GLU A 262 2.47 -7.01 7.72
N ILE A 263 1.25 -7.55 7.70
CA ILE A 263 0.51 -7.87 6.48
C ILE A 263 -0.80 -7.10 6.48
N THR A 264 -1.19 -6.56 5.33
CA THR A 264 -2.47 -5.89 5.14
C THR A 264 -3.14 -6.41 3.87
N GLY A 265 -4.47 -6.42 3.89
CA GLY A 265 -5.29 -6.87 2.77
C GLY A 265 -6.20 -8.06 3.14
N PRO A 266 -6.81 -8.70 2.14
CA PRO A 266 -6.66 -8.36 0.72
C PRO A 266 -7.32 -7.02 0.36
N TRP A 267 -6.72 -6.28 -0.58
CA TRP A 267 -7.22 -5.00 -1.07
C TRP A 267 -7.54 -5.06 -2.57
N ALA A 268 -8.31 -4.09 -3.06
CA ALA A 268 -8.32 -3.75 -4.48
C ALA A 268 -6.89 -3.47 -5.00
N PRO A 269 -6.59 -3.75 -6.28
CA PRO A 269 -5.22 -3.80 -6.81
C PRO A 269 -4.59 -2.43 -7.12
N TYR A 270 -4.68 -1.47 -6.20
CA TYR A 270 -4.19 -0.09 -6.36
C TYR A 270 -2.75 0.00 -6.86
N SER A 271 -1.85 -0.81 -6.30
CA SER A 271 -0.45 -0.79 -6.68
C SER A 271 -0.24 -1.31 -8.08
N PHE A 272 -1.14 -2.11 -8.65
CA PHE A 272 -0.99 -2.76 -9.94
C PHE A 272 -1.83 -2.13 -11.05
N THR A 273 -2.72 -1.20 -10.72
CA THR A 273 -3.61 -0.53 -11.69
C THR A 273 -3.23 0.91 -11.98
N MET A 274 -2.11 1.41 -11.45
CA MET A 274 -1.63 2.77 -11.72
C MET A 274 -1.22 2.92 -13.18
N ILE A 275 -2.15 3.42 -13.99
CA ILE A 275 -1.87 4.03 -15.28
C ILE A 275 -1.48 5.49 -15.00
N ASP A 276 -0.34 5.95 -15.52
CA ASP A 276 -0.05 7.38 -15.46
C ASP A 276 -0.99 8.10 -16.42
N LEU A 277 -2.04 8.68 -15.85
CA LEU A 277 -3.02 9.51 -16.56
C LEU A 277 -2.47 10.94 -16.81
N GLY A 278 -1.17 11.17 -16.59
CA GLY A 278 -0.54 12.47 -16.51
C GLY A 278 -0.52 13.30 -17.80
N THR A 279 -0.98 14.55 -17.66
CA THR A 279 -0.56 15.76 -18.40
C THR A 279 -0.56 15.69 -19.92
N ASP A 280 -1.73 15.52 -20.53
CA ASP A 280 -1.99 16.20 -21.79
C ASP A 280 -2.87 17.42 -21.51
N ARG A 281 -2.53 18.53 -22.15
CA ARG A 281 -3.04 19.91 -21.94
C ARG A 281 -4.53 20.11 -22.25
N ASP A 282 -5.35 19.07 -22.18
CA ASP A 282 -6.80 19.16 -22.34
C ASP A 282 -7.54 18.61 -21.11
N GLY A 283 -7.57 19.46 -20.07
CA GLY A 283 -8.80 19.69 -19.30
C GLY A 283 -9.11 18.78 -18.09
N GLY A 284 -8.18 17.95 -17.64
CA GLY A 284 -8.24 17.37 -16.30
C GLY A 284 -7.66 18.35 -15.29
N VAL A 285 -8.48 18.89 -14.39
CA VAL A 285 -8.00 19.67 -13.25
C VAL A 285 -7.28 18.71 -12.30
N ARG A 286 -6.00 18.99 -12.01
CA ARG A 286 -5.22 18.29 -10.97
C ARG A 286 -5.49 18.88 -9.60
#